data_AF-A0A6I8LVS6-F1
#
_entry.id   AF-A0A6I8LVS6-F1
#
_cell.length_a   1.000
_cell.length_b   1.000
_cell.length_c   1.000
_cell.angle_alpha   90.00
_cell.angle_beta   90.00
_cell.angle_gamma   90.00
#
_symmetry.space_group_name_H-M   'P 1'
#
loop_
_entity.id
_entity.type
_entity.pdbx_description
1 polymer ?
#
loop_
_entity_poly.entity_id
_entity_poly.type
_entity_poly.pdbx_seq_one_letter_code
_entity_poly.pdbx_strand_id
1 'polypeptide(L)'
;MITIGDIFPAEGEFLAPDEVVVTYDGGVPVAIDGETVSVAEAHRMLSARGEAQRIGRRETRAALERRACRGYAIVRLVLYDGRITVA
;
A
#
# COMPACT_ATOMS: atom_id res chain seq x y z
N MET A 1 13.53 -14.07 -36.22
CA MET A 1 13.35 -15.20 -35.29
C MET A 1 12.87 -14.59 -33.99
N ILE A 2 11.57 -14.64 -33.70
CA ILE A 2 10.99 -14.07 -32.48
C ILE A 2 11.12 -15.15 -31.41
N THR A 3 11.99 -14.93 -30.43
CA THR A 3 12.13 -15.81 -29.27
C THR A 3 10.88 -15.72 -28.42
N ILE A 4 10.42 -16.85 -27.88
CA ILE A 4 9.17 -16.94 -27.10
C ILE A 4 9.17 -16.07 -25.83
N GLY A 5 10.33 -15.56 -25.42
CA GLY A 5 10.50 -14.58 -24.33
C GLY A 5 10.15 -13.12 -24.68
N ASP A 6 9.79 -12.82 -25.94
CA ASP A 6 9.33 -11.49 -26.36
C ASP A 6 7.79 -11.36 -26.37
N ILE A 7 7.09 -12.50 -26.27
CA ILE A 7 5.62 -12.58 -26.37
C ILE A 7 4.96 -12.66 -24.99
N PHE A 8 5.70 -13.12 -23.98
CA PHE A 8 5.26 -13.17 -22.59
C PHE A 8 6.35 -12.51 -21.72
N PRO A 9 6.04 -11.42 -21.00
CA PRO A 9 6.98 -10.89 -20.01
C PRO A 9 7.30 -12.02 -19.05
N ALA A 10 8.59 -12.21 -18.76
CA ALA A 10 9.09 -13.29 -17.92
C ALA A 10 8.18 -13.45 -16.69
N GLU A 11 7.64 -14.65 -16.53
CA GLU A 11 6.88 -15.06 -15.36
C GLU A 11 7.68 -14.68 -14.10
N GLY A 12 7.23 -13.65 -13.37
CA GLY A 12 7.78 -13.28 -12.07
C GLY A 12 8.78 -12.13 -12.04
N GLU A 13 8.49 -10.97 -12.65
CA GLU A 13 8.87 -9.71 -11.99
C GLU A 13 8.08 -9.65 -10.67
N PHE A 14 8.64 -10.23 -9.61
CA PHE A 14 8.15 -10.02 -8.26
C PHE A 14 8.11 -8.50 -8.08
N LEU A 15 6.92 -7.91 -8.02
CA LEU A 15 6.78 -6.55 -7.54
C LEU A 15 7.46 -6.53 -6.18
N ALA A 16 8.56 -5.78 -6.07
CA ALA A 16 9.29 -5.68 -4.81
C ALA A 16 8.28 -5.26 -3.72
N PRO A 17 8.32 -5.86 -2.51
CA PRO A 17 7.39 -5.51 -1.45
C PRO A 17 7.44 -3.99 -1.22
N ASP A 18 6.28 -3.36 -1.31
CA ASP A 18 6.14 -1.92 -1.13
C ASP A 18 5.83 -1.64 0.35
N GLU A 19 6.80 -1.06 1.05
CA GLU A 19 6.65 -0.67 2.44
C GLU A 19 6.07 0.74 2.53
N VAL A 20 4.98 0.89 3.27
CA VAL A 20 4.28 2.15 3.50
C VAL A 20 4.21 2.38 5.00
N VAL A 21 4.81 3.46 5.48
CA VAL A 21 4.69 3.86 6.90
C VAL A 21 3.55 4.85 7.02
N VAL A 22 2.50 4.52 7.77
CA VAL A 22 1.38 5.43 8.02
C VAL A 22 1.41 5.89 9.47
N THR A 23 1.46 7.20 9.68
CA THR A 23 1.35 7.80 11.01
C THR A 23 -0.08 8.22 11.28
N TYR A 24 -0.62 7.77 12.41
CA TYR A 24 -1.95 8.15 12.88
C TYR A 24 -1.86 9.09 14.08
N ASP A 25 -2.72 10.10 14.09
CA ASP A 25 -2.98 10.98 15.23
C ASP A 25 -4.46 10.90 15.61
N GLY A 26 -4.77 10.48 16.85
CA GLY A 26 -6.15 10.30 17.30
C GLY A 26 -6.98 9.33 16.43
N GLY A 27 -6.32 8.39 15.73
CA GLY A 27 -6.95 7.50 14.76
C GLY A 27 -7.12 8.06 13.35
N VAL A 28 -6.64 9.27 13.08
CA VAL A 28 -6.66 9.90 11.76
C VAL A 28 -5.29 9.76 11.11
N PRO A 29 -5.17 9.29 9.87
CA PRO A 29 -3.88 9.28 9.18
C PRO A 29 -3.44 10.72 8.90
N VAL A 30 -2.27 11.09 9.41
CA VAL A 30 -1.69 12.44 9.30
C VAL A 30 -0.39 12.47 8.51
N ALA A 31 0.29 11.33 8.36
CA ALA A 31 1.48 11.25 7.52
C ALA A 31 1.62 9.89 6.82
N ILE A 32 2.23 9.88 5.64
CA ILE A 32 2.68 8.69 4.92
C ILE A 32 4.17 8.84 4.63
N ASP A 33 4.97 7.83 4.97
CA ASP A 33 6.43 7.80 4.84
C ASP A 33 7.13 9.02 5.46
N GLY A 34 6.52 9.56 6.52
CA GLY A 34 7.00 10.77 7.21
C GLY A 34 6.57 12.09 6.56
N GLU A 35 5.87 12.06 5.43
CA GLU A 35 5.29 13.24 4.80
C GLU A 35 3.89 13.51 5.33
N THR A 36 3.64 14.73 5.82
CA THR A 36 2.32 15.13 6.34
C THR A 36 1.32 15.22 5.20
N VAL A 37 0.28 14.42 5.25
CA VAL A 37 -0.74 14.31 4.21
C VAL A 37 -2.14 14.49 4.79
N SER A 38 -3.07 14.99 3.97
CA SER A 38 -4.48 15.00 4.34
C SER A 38 -5.05 13.59 4.27
N VAL A 39 -6.15 13.30 4.98
CA VAL A 39 -6.81 11.98 4.95
C VAL A 39 -7.13 11.52 3.53
N ALA A 40 -7.67 12.40 2.68
CA ALA A 40 -7.98 12.08 1.30
C ALA A 40 -6.74 11.75 0.46
N GLU A 41 -5.63 12.44 0.73
CA GLU A 41 -4.36 12.21 0.06
C GLU A 41 -3.73 10.89 0.53
N ALA A 42 -3.81 10.60 1.83
CA ALA A 42 -3.40 9.31 2.40
C ALA A 42 -4.13 8.14 1.73
N HIS A 43 -5.46 8.25 1.54
CA HIS A 43 -6.23 7.26 0.80
C HIS A 43 -5.80 7.13 -0.66
N ARG A 44 -5.53 8.24 -1.35
CA ARG A 44 -5.07 8.23 -2.75
C ARG A 44 -3.72 7.55 -2.90
N MET A 45 -2.74 7.96 -2.10
CA MET A 45 -1.38 7.41 -2.14
C MET A 45 -1.39 5.91 -1.83
N LEU A 46 -2.09 5.50 -0.78
CA LEU A 46 -2.21 4.08 -0.42
C LEU A 46 -2.94 3.27 -1.51
N SER A 47 -3.99 3.84 -2.12
CA SER A 47 -4.69 3.19 -3.22
C SER A 47 -3.80 3.02 -4.45
N ALA A 48 -3.02 4.05 -4.83
CA ALA A 48 -2.11 3.99 -5.97
C ALA A 48 -1.02 2.93 -5.77
N ARG A 49 -0.45 2.84 -4.56
CA ARG A 49 0.53 1.81 -4.22
C ARG A 49 -0.09 0.41 -4.15
N GLY A 50 -1.30 0.31 -3.62
CA GLY A 50 -2.07 -0.93 -3.63
C GLY A 50 -2.36 -1.43 -5.05
N GLU A 51 -2.76 -0.55 -5.96
CA GLU A 51 -2.98 -0.89 -7.37
C GLU A 51 -1.71 -1.39 -8.04
N ALA A 52 -0.56 -0.75 -7.78
CA ALA A 52 0.73 -1.23 -8.26
C ALA A 52 1.04 -2.66 -7.77
N GLN A 53 0.54 -3.01 -6.57
CA GLN A 53 0.68 -4.32 -5.95
C GLN A 53 -0.50 -5.28 -6.19
N ARG A 54 -1.40 -4.98 -7.16
CA ARG A 54 -2.61 -5.78 -7.44
C ARG A 54 -3.60 -5.90 -6.27
N ILE A 55 -3.54 -5.00 -5.31
CA ILE A 55 -4.47 -4.91 -4.17
C ILE A 55 -5.65 -4.01 -4.58
N GLY A 56 -6.87 -4.45 -4.28
CA GLY A 56 -8.07 -3.67 -4.61
C GLY A 56 -8.17 -2.39 -3.78
N ARG A 57 -8.62 -1.27 -4.38
CA ARG A 57 -8.85 0.03 -3.68
C ARG A 57 -9.67 -0.11 -2.38
N ARG A 58 -10.65 -1.01 -2.38
CA ARG A 58 -11.51 -1.26 -1.21
C ARG A 58 -10.72 -1.92 -0.07
N GLU A 59 -9.76 -2.78 -0.39
CA GLU A 59 -8.92 -3.47 0.59
C GLU A 59 -7.89 -2.53 1.21
N THR A 60 -7.23 -1.69 0.42
CA THR A 60 -6.32 -0.65 0.92
C THR A 60 -7.04 0.37 1.79
N ARG A 61 -8.24 0.79 1.38
CA ARG A 61 -9.10 1.65 2.21
C ARG A 61 -9.50 0.98 3.53
N ALA A 62 -9.93 -0.28 3.49
CA ALA A 62 -10.30 -1.02 4.69
C ALA A 62 -9.10 -1.24 5.62
N ALA A 63 -7.89 -1.41 5.09
CA ALA A 63 -6.67 -1.49 5.89
C ALA A 63 -6.39 -0.19 6.65
N LEU A 64 -6.59 0.97 6.01
CA LEU A 64 -6.43 2.27 6.65
C LEU A 64 -7.47 2.47 7.76
N GLU A 65 -8.74 2.16 7.49
CA GLU A 65 -9.87 2.32 8.42
C GLU A 65 -9.79 1.36 9.62
N ARG A 66 -9.41 0.09 9.42
CA ARG A 66 -9.26 -0.88 10.52
C ARG A 66 -8.20 -0.47 11.55
N ARG A 67 -7.23 0.36 11.13
CA ARG A 67 -6.10 0.78 11.97
C ARG A 67 -6.32 2.14 12.64
N ALA A 68 -7.24 2.94 12.10
CA ALA A 68 -7.73 4.18 12.73
C ALA A 68 -8.22 3.97 14.17
N CYS A 69 -8.77 2.80 14.52
CA CYS A 69 -9.31 2.56 15.86
C CYS A 69 -8.26 2.48 17.00
N ARG A 70 -6.94 2.52 16.71
CA ARG A 70 -5.89 2.24 17.71
C ARG A 70 -5.24 3.45 18.40
N GLY A 71 -5.69 4.68 18.15
CA GLY A 71 -5.11 5.89 18.76
C GLY A 71 -3.86 6.39 18.02
N TYR A 72 -2.89 7.00 18.74
CA TYR A 72 -1.61 7.44 18.16
C TYR A 72 -0.73 6.23 17.89
N ALA A 73 -0.57 5.87 16.62
CA ALA A 73 0.21 4.72 16.21
C ALA A 73 0.88 4.98 14.87
N ILE A 74 2.18 4.69 14.79
CA ILE A 74 2.87 4.51 13.51
C ILE A 74 2.67 3.06 13.11
N VAL A 75 2.14 2.84 11.91
CA VAL A 75 1.83 1.51 11.39
C VAL A 75 2.64 1.31 10.12
N ARG A 76 3.47 0.26 10.09
CA ARG A 76 4.18 -0.14 8.88
C ARG A 76 3.35 -1.19 8.13
N LEU A 77 2.94 -0.84 6.92
CA LEU A 77 2.23 -1.72 6.00
C LEU A 77 3.22 -2.23 4.96
N VAL A 78 3.15 -3.51 4.65
CA VAL A 78 3.89 -4.14 3.55
C VAL A 78 2.85 -4.60 2.54
N LEU A 79 2.82 -3.95 1.40
CA LEU A 79 1.93 -4.25 0.28
C LEU A 79 2.70 -5.15 -0.68
N TYR A 80 2.20 -6.35 -0.89
CA TYR A 80 2.91 -7.33 -1.67
C TYR A 80 1.93 -8.35 -2.27
N ASP A 81 1.97 -8.50 -3.60
CA ASP A 81 1.24 -9.53 -4.37
C ASP A 81 -0.25 -9.68 -3.95
N GLY A 82 -0.99 -8.58 -3.96
CA GLY A 82 -2.41 -8.58 -3.61
C GLY A 82 -2.71 -8.70 -2.11
N ARG A 83 -1.68 -8.64 -1.24
CA ARG A 83 -1.84 -8.74 0.21
C ARG A 83 -1.28 -7.52 0.93
N ILE A 84 -1.89 -7.22 2.08
CA ILE A 84 -1.43 -6.18 3.01
C ILE A 84 -1.02 -6.88 4.31
N THR A 85 0.26 -6.77 4.66
CA THR A 85 0.81 -7.31 5.91
C THR A 85 1.24 -6.16 6.82
N VAL A 86 1.21 -6.35 8.13
CA VAL A 86 1.80 -5.40 9.08
C VAL A 86 3.15 -5.93 9.51
N ALA A 87 4.15 -5.08 9.49
CA ALA A 87 5.50 -5.39 9.95
C ALA A 87 5.79 -4.76 11.32
#